data_AF-A0A9E7F096-F1
#
_entry.id   AF-A0A9E7F096-F1
#
_cell.length_a   1.000
_cell.length_b   1.000
_cell.length_c   1.000
_cell.angle_alpha   90.00
_cell.angle_beta   90.00
_cell.angle_gamma   90.00
#
_symmetry.space_group_name_H-M   'P 1'
#
loop_
_entity.id
_entity.type
_entity.pdbx_description
1 polymer ?
#
loop_
_entity_poly.entity_id
_entity_poly.type
_entity_poly.pdbx_seq_one_letter_code
_entity_poly.pdbx_strand_id
1 'polypeptide(L)'
;MASDEDDYSIHKLKLSQNFSDNSTILSEGSGDFYAIKHEKQEWKLSLKEKEPMESLLANLFVSVCAVKAAYAQLQMAQSPYDPDLIQSSDLAIVSELKRVSELRHSYFDNHFIIANPTCFQSALAAQIEEQCILIKT
;
A
#
# COMPACT_ATOMS: atom_id res chain seq x y z
N MET A 1 -2.62 37.20 -45.58
CA MET A 1 -1.23 36.74 -45.74
C MET A 1 -0.58 36.83 -44.37
N ALA A 2 -0.05 35.69 -43.90
CA ALA A 2 0.95 35.49 -42.83
C ALA A 2 0.54 35.97 -41.41
N SER A 3 0.20 35.14 -40.40
CA SER A 3 0.82 33.87 -39.92
C SER A 3 2.34 33.98 -39.84
N ASP A 4 3.04 33.79 -38.75
CA ASP A 4 2.81 33.27 -37.40
C ASP A 4 3.97 33.86 -36.56
N GLU A 5 3.98 33.65 -35.26
CA GLU A 5 5.13 33.14 -34.49
C GLU A 5 4.81 33.40 -33.00
N ASP A 6 3.96 32.53 -32.46
CA ASP A 6 3.82 32.39 -31.03
C ASP A 6 5.12 31.79 -30.49
N ASP A 7 5.88 32.60 -29.74
CA ASP A 7 7.09 32.20 -29.03
C ASP A 7 6.75 31.22 -27.89
N TYR A 8 6.50 29.96 -28.26
CA TYR A 8 6.42 28.84 -27.34
C TYR A 8 7.84 28.42 -26.93
N SER A 9 8.49 29.24 -26.12
CA SER A 9 9.71 28.88 -25.43
C SER A 9 9.45 27.76 -24.41
N ILE A 10 9.61 26.50 -24.81
CA ILE A 10 9.59 25.35 -23.90
C ILE A 10 10.79 25.44 -22.96
N HIS A 11 10.57 25.91 -21.73
CA HIS A 11 11.58 25.88 -20.68
C HIS A 11 11.87 24.41 -20.32
N LYS A 12 13.09 23.93 -20.61
CA LYS A 12 13.55 22.60 -20.17
C LYS A 12 13.48 22.49 -18.64
N LEU A 13 12.58 21.64 -18.13
CA LEU A 13 12.61 21.22 -16.74
C LEU A 13 13.83 20.33 -16.51
N LYS A 14 14.84 20.89 -15.85
CA LYS A 14 16.04 20.17 -15.43
C LYS A 14 15.68 19.33 -14.21
N LEU A 15 15.37 18.05 -14.43
CA LEU A 15 15.23 17.07 -13.37
C LEU A 15 16.62 16.72 -12.81
N SER A 16 17.05 17.49 -11.81
CA SER A 16 18.17 17.13 -10.95
C SER A 16 17.62 16.81 -9.58
N GLN A 17 17.00 15.64 -9.42
CA GLN A 17 16.58 15.15 -8.12
C GLN A 17 17.59 14.12 -7.62
N ASN A 18 18.51 14.60 -6.77
CA ASN A 18 19.26 13.71 -5.89
C ASN A 18 18.30 13.27 -4.78
N PHE A 19 17.89 12.00 -4.80
CA PHE A 19 17.00 11.39 -3.80
C PHE A 19 17.79 10.98 -2.54
N SER A 20 18.39 11.96 -1.83
CA SER A 20 19.11 11.69 -0.58
C SER A 20 18.41 12.25 0.66
N ASP A 21 17.58 13.28 0.55
CA ASP A 21 17.34 14.13 1.72
C ASP A 21 15.92 14.04 2.31
N ASN A 22 15.32 12.85 2.29
CA ASN A 22 14.02 12.63 2.96
C ASN A 22 14.13 12.38 4.48
N SER A 23 15.33 12.48 5.05
CA SER A 23 15.58 12.23 6.48
C SER A 23 15.28 13.44 7.38
N THR A 24 15.16 14.66 6.84
CA THR A 24 15.19 15.88 7.66
C THR A 24 13.84 16.62 7.81
N ILE A 25 12.79 16.27 7.06
CA ILE A 25 11.50 17.01 7.07
C ILE A 25 10.53 16.51 8.15
N LEU A 26 11.01 16.29 9.39
CA LEU A 26 10.13 16.11 10.56
C LEU A 26 10.62 16.86 11.81
N SER A 27 11.56 17.80 11.69
CA SER A 27 12.24 18.37 12.86
C SER A 27 11.85 19.78 13.28
N GLU A 28 10.85 20.45 12.68
CA GLU A 28 10.47 21.80 13.13
C GLU A 28 8.96 21.99 13.26
N GLY A 29 8.47 21.66 14.45
CA GLY A 29 7.18 22.06 14.99
C GLY A 29 7.28 22.00 16.52
N SER A 30 7.48 23.16 17.16
CA SER A 30 7.66 23.32 18.59
C SER A 30 6.35 23.14 19.36
N GLY A 31 6.40 22.43 20.49
CA GLY A 31 5.33 22.41 21.49
C GLY A 31 5.14 21.06 22.18
N ASP A 32 6.06 20.73 23.10
CA ASP A 32 5.90 19.84 24.27
C ASP A 32 4.72 18.84 24.24
N PHE A 33 4.89 17.71 23.53
CA PHE A 33 4.04 16.55 23.78
C PHE A 33 4.73 15.24 23.40
N TYR A 34 5.03 14.47 24.44
CA TYR A 34 5.66 13.15 24.50
C TYR A 34 7.08 13.02 23.94
N ALA A 35 8.04 12.95 24.85
CA ALA A 35 9.28 12.22 24.61
C ALA A 35 8.93 10.75 24.32
N ILE A 36 8.79 10.40 23.04
CA ILE A 36 8.76 9.00 22.61
C ILE A 36 10.17 8.46 22.91
N LYS A 37 10.29 7.77 24.03
CA LYS A 37 11.42 6.85 24.24
C LYS A 37 11.37 5.89 23.06
N HIS A 38 12.32 6.01 22.14
CA HIS A 38 12.60 5.00 21.14
C HIS A 38 13.09 3.75 21.88
N GLU A 39 12.16 3.01 22.47
CA GLU A 39 12.36 1.61 22.72
C GLU A 39 12.48 0.98 21.33
N LYS A 40 13.69 0.50 21.04
CA LYS A 40 14.00 -0.26 19.84
C LYS A 40 13.27 -1.60 19.99
N GLN A 41 11.95 -1.59 19.78
CA GLN A 41 11.15 -2.80 19.64
C GLN A 41 11.56 -3.43 18.31
N GLU A 42 12.65 -4.19 18.39
CA GLU A 42 13.11 -5.09 17.36
C GLU A 42 11.99 -6.11 17.15
N TRP A 43 11.16 -5.89 16.12
CA TRP A 43 10.19 -6.88 15.67
C TRP A 43 10.99 -8.08 15.17
N LYS A 44 11.29 -9.01 16.08
CA LYS A 44 12.01 -10.22 15.75
C LYS A 44 11.02 -11.20 15.13
N LEU A 45 10.44 -10.84 13.98
CA LEU A 45 9.69 -11.79 13.15
C LEU A 45 10.65 -12.92 12.78
N SER A 46 10.20 -14.16 12.95
CA SER A 46 10.95 -15.34 12.56
C SER A 46 11.35 -15.21 11.08
N LEU A 47 12.53 -15.69 10.68
CA LEU A 47 12.96 -15.68 9.27
C LEU A 47 11.89 -16.26 8.32
N LYS A 48 11.02 -17.14 8.82
CA LYS A 48 9.92 -17.77 8.10
C LYS A 48 8.71 -16.84 7.85
N GLU A 49 8.57 -15.76 8.62
CA GLU A 49 7.49 -14.76 8.48
C GLU A 49 7.97 -13.50 7.75
N LYS A 50 9.29 -13.33 7.59
CA LYS A 50 9.87 -12.17 6.88
C LYS A 50 9.57 -12.19 5.39
N GLU A 51 9.74 -13.33 4.73
CA GLU A 51 9.55 -13.47 3.28
C GLU A 51 8.12 -13.11 2.79
N PRO A 52 7.02 -13.63 3.40
CA PRO A 52 5.68 -13.24 2.99
C PRO A 52 5.36 -11.77 3.31
N MET A 53 5.93 -11.22 4.39
CA MET A 53 5.75 -9.81 4.75
C MET A 53 6.48 -8.86 3.79
N GLU A 54 7.71 -9.20 3.41
CA GLU A 54 8.49 -8.46 2.41
C GLU A 54 7.82 -8.51 1.04
N SER A 55 7.28 -9.66 0.64
CA SER A 55 6.49 -9.80 -0.58
C SER A 55 5.22 -8.95 -0.55
N LEU A 56 4.48 -8.96 0.56
CA LEU A 56 3.30 -8.10 0.74
C LEU A 56 3.65 -6.62 0.59
N LEU A 57 4.73 -6.18 1.25
CA LEU A 57 5.21 -4.79 1.19
C LEU A 57 5.66 -4.41 -0.22
N ALA A 58 6.40 -5.29 -0.91
CA ALA A 58 6.82 -5.07 -2.29
C ALA A 58 5.60 -4.94 -3.22
N ASN A 59 4.62 -5.83 -3.08
CA ASN A 59 3.38 -5.77 -3.85
C ASN A 59 2.60 -4.48 -3.61
N LEU A 60 2.51 -4.02 -2.35
CA LEU A 60 1.88 -2.76 -1.99
C LEU A 60 2.61 -1.57 -2.62
N PHE A 61 3.94 -1.55 -2.55
CA PHE A 61 4.76 -0.50 -3.15
C PHE A 61 4.56 -0.44 -4.67
N VAL A 62 4.54 -1.60 -5.34
CA VAL A 62 4.21 -1.69 -6.76
C VAL A 62 2.82 -1.15 -7.05
N SER A 63 1.80 -1.43 -6.22
CA SER A 63 0.44 -0.91 -6.47
C SER A 63 0.39 0.61 -6.39
N VAL A 64 0.98 1.17 -5.35
CA VAL A 64 0.98 2.62 -5.14
C VAL A 64 1.74 3.32 -6.25
N CYS A 65 2.88 2.76 -6.68
CA CYS A 65 3.61 3.25 -7.84
C CYS A 65 2.79 3.17 -9.13
N ALA A 66 2.07 2.07 -9.35
CA ALA A 66 1.21 1.88 -10.51
C ALA A 66 0.05 2.88 -10.53
N VAL A 67 -0.61 3.13 -9.38
CA VAL A 67 -1.62 4.20 -9.25
C VAL A 67 -1.02 5.55 -9.62
N LYS A 68 0.17 5.87 -9.13
CA LYS A 68 0.85 7.15 -9.46
C LYS A 68 1.17 7.25 -10.95
N ALA A 69 1.61 6.17 -11.58
CA ALA A 69 1.89 6.14 -13.01
C ALA A 69 0.61 6.29 -13.85
N ALA A 70 -0.46 5.57 -13.50
CA ALA A 70 -1.75 5.68 -14.15
C ALA A 70 -2.36 7.08 -14.00
N TYR A 71 -2.19 7.72 -12.83
CA TYR A 71 -2.59 9.11 -12.65
C TYR A 71 -1.79 10.07 -13.54
N ALA A 72 -0.48 9.87 -13.69
CA ALA A 72 0.31 10.68 -14.63
C ALA A 72 -0.17 10.50 -16.07
N GLN A 73 -0.51 9.27 -16.48
CA GLN A 73 -1.10 9.00 -17.80
C GLN A 73 -2.45 9.70 -17.98
N LEU A 74 -3.31 9.65 -16.96
CA LEU A 74 -4.58 10.37 -16.94
C LEU A 74 -4.39 11.89 -17.13
N GLN A 75 -3.40 12.48 -16.46
CA GLN A 75 -3.07 13.90 -16.62
C GLN A 75 -2.55 14.23 -18.03
N MET A 76 -1.72 13.36 -18.60
CA MET A 76 -1.20 13.55 -19.96
C MET A 76 -2.31 13.43 -21.03
N ALA A 77 -3.29 12.55 -20.80
CA ALA A 77 -4.42 12.34 -21.69
C ALA A 77 -5.41 13.51 -21.73
N GLN A 78 -5.28 14.48 -20.83
CA GLN A 78 -6.13 15.67 -20.83
C GLN A 78 -5.71 16.72 -21.87
N SER A 79 -4.47 16.66 -22.38
CA SER A 79 -3.98 17.61 -23.38
C SER A 79 -2.84 17.04 -24.24
N PRO A 80 -3.07 16.78 -25.54
CA PRO A 80 -4.36 16.85 -26.23
C PRO A 80 -5.36 15.84 -25.64
N TYR A 81 -6.65 16.16 -25.72
CA TYR A 81 -7.71 15.33 -25.14
C TYR A 81 -7.78 13.96 -25.83
N ASP A 82 -7.59 12.90 -25.05
CA ASP A 82 -7.69 11.51 -25.48
C ASP A 82 -8.65 10.73 -24.54
N PRO A 83 -9.91 10.51 -24.96
CA PRO A 83 -10.90 9.86 -24.11
C PRO A 83 -10.60 8.38 -23.84
N ASP A 84 -9.92 7.69 -24.76
CA ASP A 84 -9.60 6.26 -24.63
C ASP A 84 -8.46 6.08 -23.61
N LEU A 85 -7.47 6.97 -23.66
CA LEU A 85 -6.39 6.98 -22.67
C LEU A 85 -6.88 7.42 -21.28
N ILE A 86 -7.83 8.36 -21.20
CA ILE A 86 -8.52 8.71 -19.95
C ILE A 86 -9.22 7.47 -19.36
N GLN A 87 -10.07 6.80 -20.15
CA GLN A 87 -10.83 5.65 -19.68
C GLN A 87 -9.93 4.50 -19.21
N SER A 88 -8.88 4.19 -19.99
CA SER A 88 -7.94 3.13 -19.64
C SER A 88 -7.11 3.46 -18.40
N SER A 89 -6.69 4.72 -18.23
CA SER A 89 -5.99 5.19 -17.03
C SER A 89 -6.87 5.12 -15.79
N ASP A 90 -8.14 5.53 -15.89
CA ASP A 90 -9.11 5.43 -14.80
C ASP A 90 -9.35 3.98 -14.38
N LEU A 91 -9.51 3.08 -15.36
CA LEU A 91 -9.64 1.65 -15.09
C LEU A 91 -8.40 1.08 -14.39
N ALA A 92 -7.21 1.48 -14.80
CA ALA A 92 -5.96 1.07 -14.16
C ALA A 92 -5.89 1.54 -12.70
N ILE A 93 -6.27 2.79 -12.41
CA ILE A 93 -6.33 3.31 -11.04
C ILE A 93 -7.30 2.48 -10.18
N VAL A 94 -8.52 2.24 -10.68
CA VAL A 94 -9.53 1.44 -9.96
C VAL A 94 -9.04 0.01 -9.71
N SER A 95 -8.42 -0.61 -10.71
CA SER A 95 -7.84 -1.96 -10.59
C SER A 95 -6.77 -2.03 -9.51
N GLU A 96 -5.83 -1.08 -9.49
CA GLU A 96 -4.76 -1.07 -8.49
C GLU A 96 -5.28 -0.74 -7.08
N LEU A 97 -6.27 0.16 -6.94
CA LEU A 97 -6.93 0.41 -5.65
C LEU A 97 -7.65 -0.83 -5.13
N LYS A 98 -8.30 -1.59 -6.01
CA LYS A 98 -8.91 -2.87 -5.65
C LYS A 98 -7.84 -3.86 -5.19
N ARG A 99 -6.72 -3.96 -5.89
CA ARG A 99 -5.59 -4.81 -5.49
C ARG A 99 -5.02 -4.42 -4.12
N VAL A 100 -4.90 -3.12 -3.82
CA VAL A 100 -4.51 -2.65 -2.47
C VAL A 100 -5.50 -3.09 -1.40
N SER A 101 -6.80 -3.04 -1.70
CA SER A 101 -7.85 -3.53 -0.80
C SER A 101 -7.72 -5.04 -0.54
N GLU A 102 -7.43 -5.82 -1.58
CA GLU A 102 -7.20 -7.26 -1.48
C GLU A 102 -5.95 -7.58 -0.65
N LEU A 103 -4.83 -6.87 -0.87
CA LEU A 103 -3.61 -7.01 -0.05
C LEU A 103 -3.87 -6.66 1.42
N ARG A 104 -4.68 -5.62 1.68
CA ARG A 104 -5.12 -5.29 3.04
C ARG A 104 -5.92 -6.44 3.65
N HIS A 105 -6.91 -6.96 2.94
CA HIS A 105 -7.74 -8.04 3.45
C HIS A 105 -6.90 -9.29 3.72
N SER A 106 -5.99 -9.66 2.81
CA SER A 106 -5.09 -10.80 3.00
C SER A 106 -4.20 -10.61 4.22
N TYR A 107 -3.71 -9.39 4.49
CA TYR A 107 -2.94 -9.13 5.70
C TYR A 107 -3.79 -9.39 6.96
N PHE A 108 -4.99 -8.81 7.03
CA PHE A 108 -5.84 -8.93 8.21
C PHE A 108 -6.42 -10.32 8.41
N ASP A 109 -6.79 -11.03 7.35
CA ASP A 109 -7.33 -12.40 7.47
C ASP A 109 -6.23 -13.36 7.93
N ASN A 110 -5.03 -13.26 7.34
CA ASN A 110 -3.90 -14.06 7.79
C ASN A 110 -3.48 -13.68 9.22
N HIS A 111 -3.39 -12.38 9.55
CA HIS A 111 -3.06 -11.98 10.92
C HIS A 111 -4.16 -12.31 11.93
N PHE A 112 -5.44 -12.29 11.57
CA PHE A 112 -6.53 -12.69 12.46
C PHE A 112 -6.48 -14.19 12.74
N ILE A 113 -6.23 -15.00 11.71
CA ILE A 113 -6.01 -16.45 11.84
C ILE A 113 -4.75 -16.74 12.68
N ILE A 114 -3.67 -16.00 12.47
CA ILE A 114 -2.39 -16.17 13.20
C ILE A 114 -2.46 -15.61 14.63
N ALA A 115 -3.23 -14.55 14.88
CA ALA A 115 -3.34 -13.91 16.20
C ALA A 115 -4.37 -14.59 17.12
N ASN A 116 -5.34 -15.33 16.57
CA ASN A 116 -6.32 -16.10 17.35
C ASN A 116 -6.33 -17.61 17.02
N PRO A 117 -5.20 -18.33 17.14
CA PRO A 117 -5.18 -19.79 17.01
C PRO A 117 -6.01 -20.46 18.12
N THR A 118 -6.17 -19.78 19.25
CA THR A 118 -7.01 -20.17 20.38
C THR A 118 -8.51 -20.23 20.04
N CYS A 119 -8.99 -19.42 19.10
CA CYS A 119 -10.40 -19.46 18.67
C CYS A 119 -10.71 -20.78 17.95
N PHE A 120 -9.83 -21.20 17.03
CA PHE A 120 -9.96 -22.49 16.35
C PHE A 120 -9.77 -23.67 17.30
N GLN A 121 -8.83 -23.57 18.24
CA GLN A 121 -8.66 -24.60 19.28
C GLN A 121 -9.86 -24.68 20.23
N SER A 122 -10.46 -23.55 20.59
CA SER A 122 -11.66 -23.49 21.44
C SER A 122 -12.88 -24.07 20.74
N ALA A 123 -13.08 -23.76 19.45
CA ALA A 123 -14.18 -24.31 18.66
C ALA A 123 -14.03 -25.83 18.48
N LEU A 124 -12.81 -26.28 18.18
CA LEU A 124 -12.51 -27.71 18.08
C LEU A 124 -12.66 -28.44 19.43
N ALA A 125 -12.23 -27.81 20.53
CA ALA A 125 -12.38 -28.37 21.87
C ALA A 125 -13.85 -28.52 22.29
N ALA A 126 -14.69 -27.52 22.01
CA ALA A 126 -16.13 -27.59 22.26
C ALA A 126 -16.79 -28.72 21.44
N GLN A 127 -16.37 -28.90 20.18
CA GLN A 127 -16.87 -29.97 19.32
C GLN A 127 -16.45 -31.37 19.82
N ILE A 128 -15.22 -31.51 20.32
CA ILE A 128 -14.75 -32.76 20.95
C ILE A 128 -15.53 -33.05 22.23
N GLU A 129 -15.79 -32.03 23.06
CA GLU A 129 -16.58 -32.17 24.29
C GLU A 129 -18.00 -32.65 24.00
N GLU A 130 -18.68 -32.06 23.00
CA GLU A 130 -20.01 -32.47 22.56
C GLU A 130 -20.03 -33.96 22.16
N GLN A 131 -19.07 -34.39 21.33
CA GLN A 131 -18.94 -35.79 20.90
C GLN A 131 -18.65 -36.73 22.09
N CYS A 132 -17.82 -36.30 23.06
CA CYS A 132 -17.53 -37.09 24.25
C CYS A 132 -18.73 -37.26 25.19
N ILE A 133 -19.61 -36.26 25.28
CA ILE A 133 -20.84 -36.34 26.08
C ILE A 133 -21.83 -37.33 25.44
N LEU A 134 -21.94 -37.32 24.09
CA LEU A 134 -22.83 -38.17 23.32
C LEU A 134 -22.50 -39.67 23.38
N ILE A 135 -21.21 -40.02 23.54
CA ILE A 135 -20.75 -41.42 23.59
C ILE A 135 -20.88 -42.02 25.01
N LYS A 136 -21.05 -41.19 26.04
CA LYS A 136 -21.15 -41.62 27.45
C LYS A 136 -22.57 -41.97 27.91
N THR A 137 -23.57 -41.75 27.07
CA THR A 137 -24.96 -42.22 27.23
C THR A 137 -25.17 -43.53 26.49
#